data_AF-A0A183IYH7-F1
#
_entry.id   AF-A0A183IYH7-F1
#
_cell.length_a   1.000
_cell.length_b   1.000
_cell.length_c   1.000
_cell.angle_alpha   90.00
_cell.angle_beta   90.00
_cell.angle_gamma   90.00
#
_symmetry.space_group_name_H-M   'P 1'
#
loop_
_entity.id
_entity.type
_entity.pdbx_description
1 polymer ?
#
loop_
_entity_poly.entity_id
_entity_poly.type
_entity_poly.pdbx_seq_one_letter_code
_entity_poly.pdbx_strand_id
1 'polypeptide(L)'
;MNMSQLSARNSLLYSIELLMKLCYNLDSENLQTLALQLSVRCRNLQNDLKRVSSANAHPRPALCCGQLPDRVHLLLEISCLAEDTKRIISWLDRNPFNITSYYRTFRNSVLHVVVQIIQLTQNGSKDILENLKNIQMLVKLCAICDRLVEETKDPLVIQTAYLRKVYLRKLRSNDEWGINLESPYRGVHFISSIRFQSPADLCGKVNIGDEIVEIDDQVVIGWQRKCLLSLLKSKEHHACLVLKKHPENTCSVAKSFTGKPKFLTADITRAKCRKERRRSASVMLIPVSFECCGQNVEFPKEG
;
A
#
# COMPACT_ATOMS: atom_id res chain seq x y z
N MET A 1 10.54 9.27 -32.47
CA MET A 1 9.73 9.26 -31.23
C MET A 1 10.66 9.61 -30.08
N ASN A 2 10.53 10.78 -29.46
CA ASN A 2 11.52 11.28 -28.50
C ASN A 2 11.48 10.48 -27.18
N MET A 3 12.63 10.04 -26.68
CA MET A 3 12.77 9.27 -25.43
C MET A 3 12.14 9.97 -24.21
N SER A 4 12.12 11.30 -24.19
CA SER A 4 11.46 12.12 -23.16
C SER A 4 9.94 11.97 -23.18
N GLN A 5 9.32 11.89 -24.36
CA GLN A 5 7.88 11.71 -24.52
C GLN A 5 7.44 10.30 -24.09
N LEU A 6 8.26 9.29 -24.37
CA LEU A 6 8.00 7.91 -23.93
C LEU A 6 8.10 7.79 -22.39
N SER A 7 9.10 8.43 -21.79
CA SER A 7 9.27 8.48 -20.33
C SER A 7 8.13 9.21 -19.63
N ALA A 8 7.66 10.34 -20.19
CA ALA A 8 6.52 11.08 -19.69
C ALA A 8 5.23 10.25 -19.76
N ARG A 9 4.97 9.61 -20.92
CA ARG A 9 3.82 8.72 -21.09
C ARG A 9 3.83 7.55 -20.11
N ASN A 10 4.96 6.90 -19.92
CA ASN A 10 5.08 5.78 -18.97
C ASN A 10 4.86 6.25 -17.52
N SER A 11 5.33 7.44 -17.16
CA SER A 11 5.10 8.02 -15.83
C SER A 11 3.61 8.33 -15.62
N LEU A 12 2.93 8.85 -16.64
CA LEU A 12 1.50 9.13 -16.60
C LEU A 12 0.68 7.83 -16.43
N LEU A 13 0.94 6.83 -17.27
CA LEU A 13 0.24 5.53 -17.20
C LEU A 13 0.39 4.90 -15.81
N TYR A 14 1.60 4.92 -15.27
CA TYR A 14 1.87 4.39 -13.95
C TYR A 14 1.20 5.20 -12.83
N SER A 15 1.11 6.52 -12.96
CA SER A 15 0.39 7.38 -12.02
C SER A 15 -1.12 7.10 -12.02
N ILE A 16 -1.69 6.88 -13.21
CA ILE A 16 -3.11 6.49 -13.38
C ILE A 16 -3.35 5.13 -12.72
N GLU A 17 -2.46 4.15 -12.94
CA GLU A 17 -2.55 2.83 -12.31
C GLU A 17 -2.55 2.93 -10.78
N LEU A 18 -1.64 3.71 -10.19
CA LEU A 18 -1.59 3.94 -8.75
C LEU A 18 -2.86 4.62 -8.22
N LEU A 19 -3.37 5.63 -8.94
CA LEU A 19 -4.59 6.34 -8.54
C LEU A 19 -5.82 5.43 -8.63
N MET A 20 -5.96 4.65 -9.71
CA MET A 20 -7.01 3.64 -9.83
C MET A 20 -6.93 2.65 -8.67
N LYS A 21 -5.73 2.14 -8.37
CA LYS A 21 -5.54 1.23 -7.24
C LYS A 21 -5.97 1.87 -5.92
N LEU A 22 -5.63 3.13 -5.67
CA LEU A 22 -6.11 3.83 -4.47
C LEU A 22 -7.65 3.89 -4.44
N CYS A 23 -8.28 4.38 -5.51
CA CYS A 23 -9.72 4.61 -5.55
C CYS A 23 -10.53 3.32 -5.43
N TYR A 24 -10.10 2.23 -6.07
CA TYR A 24 -10.84 0.96 -6.03
C TYR A 24 -10.59 0.18 -4.74
N ASN A 25 -9.42 0.34 -4.11
CA ASN A 25 -9.04 -0.47 -2.95
C ASN A 25 -9.31 0.21 -1.62
N LEU A 26 -9.50 1.54 -1.55
CA LEU A 26 -9.56 2.26 -0.28
C LEU A 26 -10.61 1.68 0.69
N ASP A 27 -11.80 1.38 0.19
CA ASP A 27 -12.94 0.94 1.01
C ASP A 27 -13.02 -0.57 1.20
N SER A 28 -12.12 -1.35 0.58
CA SER A 28 -12.18 -2.81 0.59
C SER A 28 -10.89 -3.48 1.05
N GLU A 29 -9.73 -2.85 0.80
CA GLU A 29 -8.43 -3.41 1.13
C GLU A 29 -8.17 -3.30 2.63
N ASN A 30 -8.04 -4.47 3.24
CA ASN A 30 -7.58 -4.67 4.60
C ASN A 30 -6.67 -5.90 4.67
N LEU A 31 -5.95 -6.07 5.77
CA LEU A 31 -4.98 -7.16 5.92
C LEU A 31 -5.64 -8.55 5.75
N GLN A 32 -6.89 -8.73 6.20
CA GLN A 32 -7.64 -9.97 6.01
C GLN A 32 -7.87 -10.27 4.52
N THR A 33 -8.37 -9.30 3.77
CA THR A 33 -8.66 -9.45 2.34
C THR A 33 -7.39 -9.74 1.54
N LEU A 34 -6.27 -9.10 1.89
CA LEU A 34 -4.98 -9.35 1.25
C LEU A 34 -4.47 -10.77 1.54
N ALA A 35 -4.57 -11.24 2.78
CA ALA A 35 -4.21 -12.61 3.16
C ALA A 35 -5.10 -13.64 2.46
N LEU A 36 -6.41 -13.39 2.37
CA LEU A 36 -7.35 -14.24 1.64
C LEU A 36 -7.00 -14.32 0.15
N GLN A 37 -6.74 -13.18 -0.49
CA GLN A 37 -6.33 -13.12 -1.89
C GLN A 37 -5.04 -13.90 -2.13
N LEU A 38 -4.04 -13.74 -1.27
CA LEU A 38 -2.79 -14.50 -1.36
C LEU A 38 -3.03 -16.00 -1.18
N SER A 39 -3.87 -16.40 -0.24
CA SER A 39 -4.24 -17.81 -0.03
C SER A 39 -4.94 -18.42 -1.24
N VAL A 40 -5.91 -17.71 -1.83
CA VAL A 40 -6.62 -18.15 -3.04
C VAL A 40 -5.66 -18.30 -4.21
N ARG A 41 -4.77 -17.32 -4.43
CA ARG A 41 -3.74 -17.43 -5.48
C ARG A 41 -2.85 -18.64 -5.27
N CYS A 42 -2.40 -18.89 -4.04
CA CYS A 42 -1.59 -20.05 -3.72
C CYS A 42 -2.32 -21.37 -4.04
N ARG A 43 -3.62 -21.48 -3.77
CA ARG A 43 -4.42 -22.67 -4.11
C ARG A 43 -4.56 -22.84 -5.62
N ASN A 44 -4.81 -21.76 -6.35
CA ASN A 44 -4.90 -21.80 -7.81
C ASN A 44 -3.58 -22.27 -8.43
N LEU A 45 -2.46 -21.69 -7.99
CA LEU A 45 -1.13 -22.07 -8.48
C LEU A 45 -0.78 -23.53 -8.13
N GLN A 46 -1.18 -24.01 -6.95
CA GLN A 46 -1.04 -25.44 -6.61
C GLN A 46 -1.81 -26.33 -7.57
N ASN A 47 -3.05 -25.98 -7.89
CA ASN A 47 -3.88 -26.75 -8.81
C ASN A 47 -3.28 -26.78 -10.22
N ASP A 48 -2.74 -25.66 -10.69
CA ASP A 48 -2.07 -25.57 -11.98
C ASP A 48 -0.79 -26.41 -12.01
N LEU A 49 0.06 -26.31 -10.99
CA LEU A 49 1.28 -27.12 -10.89
C LEU A 49 0.97 -28.63 -10.82
N LYS A 50 -0.06 -29.04 -10.06
CA LYS A 50 -0.51 -30.45 -10.00
C LYS A 50 -1.00 -30.94 -11.36
N ARG A 51 -1.71 -30.10 -12.12
CA ARG A 51 -2.16 -30.43 -13.49
C ARG A 51 -0.98 -30.64 -14.42
N VAL A 52 0.02 -29.75 -14.39
CA VAL A 52 1.24 -29.88 -15.20
C VAL A 52 2.01 -31.15 -14.81
N SER A 53 2.17 -31.44 -13.51
CA SER A 53 2.81 -32.67 -13.04
C SER A 53 2.07 -33.94 -13.46
N SER A 54 0.74 -33.90 -13.58
CA SER A 54 -0.09 -35.06 -13.97
C SER A 54 -0.21 -35.22 -15.50
N ALA A 55 -0.23 -34.12 -16.26
CA ALA A 55 -0.32 -34.14 -17.72
C ALA A 55 0.94 -34.71 -18.38
N ASN A 56 2.11 -34.62 -17.72
CA ASN A 56 3.34 -35.27 -18.17
C ASN A 56 3.28 -36.82 -18.13
N ALA A 57 2.20 -37.43 -17.59
CA ALA A 57 1.97 -38.87 -17.68
C ALA A 57 1.29 -39.32 -18.99
N HIS A 58 0.58 -38.42 -19.69
CA HIS A 58 -0.07 -38.71 -20.98
C HIS A 58 -0.04 -37.49 -21.92
N PRO A 59 0.72 -37.53 -23.04
CA PRO A 59 0.80 -36.41 -23.96
C PRO A 59 -0.55 -36.17 -24.64
N ARG A 60 -1.14 -34.99 -24.45
CA ARG A 60 -2.34 -34.55 -25.18
C ARG A 60 -1.95 -34.11 -26.60
N PRO A 61 -2.74 -34.46 -27.64
CA PRO A 61 -2.55 -33.88 -28.96
C PRO A 61 -2.83 -32.38 -28.92
N ALA A 62 -1.88 -31.60 -29.44
CA ALA A 62 -1.91 -30.15 -29.49
C ALA A 62 -3.01 -29.67 -30.45
N LEU A 63 -4.22 -29.49 -29.94
CA LEU A 63 -5.29 -28.81 -30.64
C LEU A 63 -5.80 -27.66 -29.76
N CYS A 64 -5.79 -26.47 -30.38
CA CYS A 64 -6.43 -25.22 -29.97
C CYS A 64 -5.58 -24.19 -29.20
N CYS A 65 -5.09 -23.22 -29.99
CA CYS A 65 -5.14 -21.77 -29.79
C CYS A 65 -4.66 -21.18 -28.45
N GLY A 66 -3.50 -20.52 -28.47
CA GLY A 66 -3.19 -19.39 -27.59
C GLY A 66 -2.73 -19.69 -26.16
N GLN A 67 -2.46 -20.95 -25.79
CA GLN A 67 -1.92 -21.26 -24.47
C GLN A 67 -0.46 -20.81 -24.35
N LEU A 68 -0.17 -19.93 -23.38
CA LEU A 68 1.20 -19.58 -23.03
C LEU A 68 1.96 -20.85 -22.60
N PRO A 69 3.26 -20.98 -22.91
CA PRO A 69 4.04 -22.10 -22.40
C PRO A 69 3.91 -22.20 -20.87
N ASP A 70 3.75 -23.40 -20.32
CA ASP A 70 3.52 -23.62 -18.87
C ASP A 70 4.51 -22.85 -17.98
N ARG A 71 5.76 -22.75 -18.42
CA ARG A 71 6.81 -21.98 -17.73
C ARG A 71 6.55 -20.48 -17.72
N VAL A 72 6.05 -19.90 -18.81
CA VAL A 72 5.72 -18.48 -18.89
C VAL A 72 4.52 -18.16 -18.00
N HIS A 73 3.50 -19.01 -18.01
CA HIS A 73 2.35 -18.89 -17.12
C HIS A 73 2.77 -18.97 -15.64
N LEU A 74 3.62 -19.95 -15.28
CA LEU A 74 4.16 -20.09 -13.93
C LEU A 74 4.92 -18.85 -13.46
N LEU A 75 5.80 -18.29 -14.32
CA LEU A 75 6.55 -17.08 -13.99
C LEU A 75 5.63 -15.86 -13.80
N LEU A 76 4.57 -15.76 -14.59
CA LEU A 76 3.57 -14.70 -14.45
C LEU A 76 2.81 -14.84 -13.12
N GLU A 77 2.34 -16.03 -12.76
CA GLU A 77 1.65 -16.27 -11.50
C GLU A 77 2.55 -16.01 -10.27
N ILE A 78 3.83 -16.37 -10.34
CA ILE A 78 4.79 -16.06 -9.28
C ILE A 78 5.07 -14.56 -9.20
N SER A 79 5.10 -13.86 -10.33
CA SER A 79 5.20 -12.39 -10.33
C SER A 79 4.00 -11.76 -9.63
N CYS A 80 2.79 -12.25 -9.92
CA CYS A 80 1.57 -11.81 -9.23
C CYS A 80 1.58 -12.18 -7.74
N LEU A 81 2.08 -13.37 -7.37
CA LEU A 81 2.28 -13.79 -5.98
C LEU A 81 3.21 -12.83 -5.23
N ALA A 82 4.33 -12.44 -5.86
CA ALA A 82 5.27 -11.48 -5.29
C ALA A 82 4.63 -10.09 -5.10
N GLU A 83 3.78 -9.67 -6.05
CA GLU A 83 3.07 -8.40 -5.98
C GLU A 83 1.99 -8.38 -4.89
N ASP A 84 1.21 -9.46 -4.73
CA ASP A 84 0.25 -9.59 -3.62
C ASP A 84 0.98 -9.64 -2.26
N THR A 85 2.14 -10.30 -2.21
CA THR A 85 3.00 -10.32 -1.03
C THR A 85 3.48 -8.92 -0.66
N LYS A 86 3.99 -8.13 -1.61
CA LYS A 86 4.44 -6.75 -1.34
C LYS A 86 3.36 -5.90 -0.68
N ARG A 87 2.10 -6.08 -1.07
CA ARG A 87 0.96 -5.35 -0.48
C ARG A 87 0.78 -5.72 0.98
N ILE A 88 0.76 -7.01 1.31
CA ILE A 88 0.72 -7.49 2.70
C ILE A 88 1.89 -6.90 3.51
N ILE A 89 3.11 -6.96 2.99
CA ILE A 89 4.29 -6.47 3.71
C ILE A 89 4.22 -4.96 3.92
N SER A 90 3.75 -4.20 2.92
CA SER A 90 3.57 -2.75 3.05
C SER A 90 2.54 -2.35 4.10
N TRP A 91 1.56 -3.20 4.40
CA TRP A 91 0.63 -3.02 5.52
C TRP A 91 1.33 -3.34 6.85
N LEU A 92 2.09 -4.43 6.89
CA LEU A 92 2.75 -4.93 8.11
C LEU A 92 3.97 -4.11 8.53
N ASP A 93 4.60 -3.36 7.62
CA ASP A 93 5.73 -2.48 7.90
C ASP A 93 5.32 -1.17 8.60
N ARG A 94 4.01 -0.92 8.75
CA ARG A 94 3.46 0.31 9.33
C ARG A 94 2.90 0.08 10.72
N ASN A 95 2.81 1.15 11.49
CA ASN A 95 2.05 1.14 12.74
C ASN A 95 0.57 0.84 12.46
N PRO A 96 -0.12 0.15 13.38
CA PRO A 96 0.37 -0.47 14.61
C PRO A 96 0.99 -1.87 14.40
N PHE A 97 0.85 -2.46 13.20
CA PHE A 97 1.26 -3.85 12.92
C PHE A 97 2.75 -4.10 13.15
N ASN A 98 3.61 -3.16 12.76
CA ASN A 98 5.06 -3.32 12.87
C ASN A 98 5.58 -3.30 14.31
N ILE A 99 4.75 -3.04 15.33
CA ILE A 99 5.15 -3.06 16.74
C ILE A 99 4.88 -4.43 17.36
N THR A 100 3.82 -5.12 16.93
CA THR A 100 3.38 -6.38 17.54
C THR A 100 4.21 -7.57 17.04
N SER A 101 4.70 -8.39 17.97
CA SER A 101 5.50 -9.58 17.65
C SER A 101 4.76 -10.58 16.76
N TYR A 102 3.46 -10.79 16.99
CA TYR A 102 2.60 -11.66 16.16
C TYR A 102 2.66 -11.27 14.67
N TYR A 103 2.43 -9.99 14.36
CA TYR A 103 2.44 -9.47 13.00
C TYR A 103 3.84 -9.48 12.37
N ARG A 104 4.90 -9.21 13.15
CA ARG A 104 6.28 -9.37 12.68
C ARG A 104 6.59 -10.83 12.31
N THR A 105 6.15 -11.80 13.11
CA THR A 105 6.33 -13.23 12.82
C THR A 105 5.55 -13.66 11.58
N PHE A 106 4.29 -13.22 11.45
CA PHE A 106 3.50 -13.46 10.25
C PHE A 106 4.18 -12.89 9.00
N ARG A 107 4.57 -11.60 9.05
CA ARG A 107 5.31 -10.90 7.99
C ARG A 107 6.54 -11.68 7.53
N ASN A 108 7.40 -12.07 8.48
CA ASN A 108 8.66 -12.74 8.19
C ASN A 108 8.43 -14.15 7.63
N SER A 109 7.40 -14.85 8.12
CA SER A 109 7.02 -16.17 7.61
C SER A 109 6.53 -16.12 6.16
N VAL A 110 5.65 -15.16 5.84
CA VAL A 110 5.15 -14.94 4.47
C VAL A 110 6.30 -14.59 3.53
N LEU A 111 7.13 -13.61 3.89
CA LEU A 111 8.30 -13.20 3.10
C LEU A 111 9.24 -14.36 2.84
N HIS A 112 9.60 -15.11 3.88
CA HIS A 112 10.53 -16.23 3.77
C HIS A 112 10.02 -17.29 2.78
N VAL A 113 8.76 -17.70 2.89
CA VAL A 113 8.19 -18.72 2.00
C VAL A 113 8.09 -18.23 0.55
N VAL A 114 7.66 -16.99 0.32
CA VAL A 114 7.54 -16.42 -1.03
C VAL A 114 8.91 -16.28 -1.70
N VAL A 115 9.92 -15.83 -0.96
CA VAL A 115 11.30 -15.75 -1.47
C VAL A 115 11.81 -17.15 -1.86
N GLN A 116 11.54 -18.17 -1.04
CA GLN A 116 11.89 -19.55 -1.37
C GLN A 116 11.21 -20.03 -2.66
N ILE A 117 9.91 -19.75 -2.85
CA ILE A 117 9.17 -20.10 -4.10
C ILE A 117 9.80 -19.42 -5.32
N ILE A 118 10.12 -18.12 -5.21
CA ILE A 118 10.75 -17.35 -6.29
C ILE A 118 12.12 -17.95 -6.64
N GLN A 119 12.96 -18.21 -5.64
CA GLN A 119 14.30 -18.78 -5.82
C GLN A 119 14.25 -20.17 -6.47
N LEU A 120 13.37 -21.05 -5.97
CA LEU A 120 13.19 -22.38 -6.53
C LEU A 120 12.78 -22.33 -8.00
N THR A 121 11.92 -21.38 -8.36
CA THR A 121 11.45 -21.27 -9.75
C THR A 121 12.46 -20.62 -10.69
N GLN A 122 13.31 -19.73 -10.18
CA GLN A 122 14.38 -19.09 -10.96
C GLN A 122 15.55 -20.05 -11.23
N ASN A 123 15.84 -20.99 -10.32
CA ASN A 123 16.97 -21.92 -10.42
C ASN A 123 16.78 -23.06 -11.45
N GLY A 124 15.59 -23.16 -12.04
CA GLY A 124 15.41 -23.60 -13.42
C GLY A 124 15.87 -25.01 -13.76
N SER A 125 15.18 -26.03 -13.26
CA SER A 125 15.07 -27.30 -13.97
C SER A 125 13.59 -27.55 -14.34
N LYS A 126 13.33 -28.40 -15.35
CA LYS A 126 11.96 -28.85 -15.66
C LYS A 126 11.52 -29.97 -14.71
N ASP A 127 12.17 -30.11 -13.56
CA ASP A 127 12.08 -31.30 -12.74
C ASP A 127 10.78 -31.33 -11.94
N ILE A 128 10.11 -32.48 -12.02
CA ILE A 128 8.90 -32.76 -11.22
C ILE A 128 9.16 -32.54 -9.72
N LEU A 129 10.39 -32.79 -9.25
CA LEU A 129 10.81 -32.57 -7.87
C LEU A 129 10.76 -31.10 -7.44
N GLU A 130 11.12 -30.15 -8.32
CA GLU A 130 11.00 -28.72 -8.05
C GLU A 130 9.52 -28.31 -7.96
N ASN A 131 8.68 -28.83 -8.85
CA ASN A 131 7.23 -28.61 -8.78
C ASN A 131 6.62 -29.12 -7.47
N LEU A 132 7.03 -30.29 -6.99
CA LEU A 132 6.58 -30.84 -5.70
C LEU A 132 7.01 -29.95 -4.52
N LYS A 133 8.26 -29.45 -4.53
CA LYS A 133 8.74 -28.50 -3.51
C LYS A 133 7.97 -27.18 -3.56
N ASN A 134 7.71 -26.65 -4.75
CA ASN A 134 6.89 -25.45 -4.93
C ASN A 134 5.47 -25.66 -4.39
N ILE A 135 4.83 -26.78 -4.70
CA ILE A 135 3.52 -27.15 -4.15
C ILE A 135 3.56 -27.17 -2.62
N GLN A 136 4.56 -27.81 -2.02
CA GLN A 136 4.70 -27.85 -0.55
C GLN A 136 4.84 -26.46 0.07
N MET A 137 5.64 -25.58 -0.55
CA MET A 137 5.80 -24.20 -0.08
C MET A 137 4.51 -23.39 -0.24
N LEU A 138 3.76 -23.59 -1.33
CA LEU A 138 2.46 -22.93 -1.54
C LEU A 138 1.42 -23.41 -0.51
N VAL A 139 1.40 -24.69 -0.16
CA VAL A 139 0.56 -25.23 0.92
C VAL A 139 0.89 -24.54 2.25
N LYS A 140 2.19 -24.41 2.56
CA LYS A 140 2.64 -23.71 3.76
C LYS A 140 2.21 -22.25 3.77
N LEU A 141 2.32 -21.56 2.62
CA LEU A 141 1.91 -20.16 2.49
C LEU A 141 0.40 -19.99 2.65
N CYS A 142 -0.41 -20.87 2.05
CA CYS A 142 -1.86 -20.94 2.29
C CYS A 142 -2.16 -21.06 3.78
N ALA A 143 -1.58 -22.05 4.45
CA ALA A 143 -1.84 -22.29 5.87
C ALA A 143 -1.46 -21.10 6.75
N ILE A 144 -0.37 -20.38 6.43
CA ILE A 144 -0.01 -19.14 7.14
C ILE A 144 -1.09 -18.07 6.97
N CYS A 145 -1.57 -17.86 5.74
CA CYS A 145 -2.61 -16.86 5.45
C CYS A 145 -3.97 -17.24 6.02
N ASP A 146 -4.38 -18.50 5.88
CA ASP A 146 -5.65 -19.03 6.37
C ASP A 146 -5.75 -18.91 7.88
N ARG A 147 -4.67 -19.21 8.63
CA ARG A 147 -4.64 -18.96 10.08
C ARG A 147 -4.90 -17.49 10.44
N LEU A 148 -4.33 -16.54 9.71
CA LEU A 148 -4.61 -15.12 9.96
C LEU A 148 -6.08 -14.79 9.69
N VAL A 149 -6.67 -15.36 8.63
CA VAL A 149 -8.06 -15.11 8.25
C VAL A 149 -9.05 -15.74 9.26
N GLU A 150 -8.77 -16.97 9.70
CA GLU A 150 -9.67 -17.79 10.52
C GLU A 150 -9.53 -17.54 12.02
N GLU A 151 -8.31 -17.33 12.52
CA GLU A 151 -8.04 -17.29 13.97
C GLU A 151 -7.99 -15.88 14.55
N THR A 152 -7.82 -14.83 13.72
CA THR A 152 -7.65 -13.47 14.24
C THR A 152 -8.94 -12.93 14.85
N LYS A 153 -8.82 -12.34 16.04
CA LYS A 153 -9.88 -11.56 16.70
C LYS A 153 -9.55 -10.08 16.76
N ASP A 154 -8.43 -9.68 16.17
CA ASP A 154 -7.97 -8.30 16.18
C ASP A 154 -8.77 -7.47 15.16
N PRO A 155 -9.55 -6.46 15.59
CA PRO A 155 -10.31 -5.60 14.69
C PRO A 155 -9.42 -4.85 13.69
N LEU A 156 -8.12 -4.68 13.95
CA LEU A 156 -7.21 -4.02 13.01
C LEU A 156 -7.10 -4.77 11.68
N VAL A 157 -7.26 -6.09 11.69
CA VAL A 157 -7.05 -6.93 10.50
C VAL A 157 -8.17 -6.75 9.47
N ILE A 158 -9.36 -6.38 9.91
CA ILE A 158 -10.56 -6.20 9.08
C ILE A 158 -10.84 -4.73 8.73
N GLN A 159 -10.17 -3.79 9.39
CA GLN A 159 -10.35 -2.36 9.12
C GLN A 159 -9.60 -1.96 7.84
N THR A 160 -10.24 -1.13 7.04
CA THR A 160 -9.66 -0.61 5.79
C THR A 160 -8.83 0.64 6.04
N ALA A 161 -8.01 1.00 5.06
CA ALA A 161 -7.37 2.30 5.05
C ALA A 161 -8.42 3.42 4.85
N TYR A 162 -8.08 4.64 5.25
CA TYR A 162 -8.96 5.79 5.09
C TYR A 162 -8.16 7.05 4.76
N LEU A 163 -8.80 8.00 4.08
CA LEU A 163 -8.21 9.30 3.79
C LEU A 163 -8.52 10.29 4.93
N ARG A 164 -7.51 11.09 5.30
CA ARG A 164 -7.66 12.16 6.29
C ARG A 164 -7.01 13.44 5.81
N LYS A 165 -7.80 14.50 5.74
CA LYS A 165 -7.33 15.88 5.47
C LYS A 165 -6.69 16.46 6.75
N VAL A 166 -5.48 16.98 6.63
CA VAL A 166 -4.65 17.51 7.72
C VAL A 166 -4.14 18.89 7.34
N TYR A 167 -4.44 19.87 8.18
CA TYR A 167 -3.97 21.24 8.00
C TYR A 167 -2.73 21.47 8.84
N LEU A 168 -1.63 21.84 8.19
CA LEU A 168 -0.38 22.24 8.80
C LEU A 168 -0.27 23.76 8.79
N ARG A 169 0.33 24.31 9.84
CA ARG A 169 0.58 25.74 9.98
C ARG A 169 1.99 25.97 10.51
N LYS A 170 2.77 26.79 9.81
CA LYS A 170 4.05 27.29 10.29
C LYS A 170 3.85 28.52 11.16
N LEU A 171 4.72 28.69 12.17
CA LEU A 171 4.75 29.90 12.97
C LEU A 171 5.54 30.99 12.25
N ARG A 172 6.65 30.62 11.60
CA ARG A 172 7.49 31.49 10.77
C ARG A 172 7.60 30.92 9.37
N SER A 173 7.68 31.77 8.34
CA SER A 173 7.77 31.33 6.94
C SER A 173 8.99 30.45 6.66
N ASN A 174 10.11 30.72 7.35
CA ASN A 174 11.35 29.95 7.27
C ASN A 174 11.34 28.61 8.02
N ASP A 175 10.30 28.30 8.81
CA ASP A 175 10.22 27.01 9.48
C ASP A 175 10.09 25.90 8.43
N GLU A 176 10.76 24.77 8.63
CA GLU A 176 10.53 23.59 7.82
C GLU A 176 9.31 22.82 8.35
N TRP A 177 8.54 22.17 7.46
CA TRP A 177 7.37 21.37 7.87
C TRP A 177 7.72 20.23 8.84
N GLY A 178 8.98 19.77 8.85
CA GLY A 178 9.48 18.70 9.71
C GLY A 178 9.02 17.30 9.31
N ILE A 179 8.65 17.11 8.04
CA ILE A 179 8.28 15.83 7.45
C ILE A 179 9.47 15.30 6.65
N ASN A 180 9.96 14.11 7.02
CA ASN A 180 10.86 13.36 6.17
C ASN A 180 10.08 12.32 5.39
N LEU A 181 10.40 12.21 4.11
CA LEU A 181 9.76 11.25 3.22
C LEU A 181 10.64 10.03 3.00
N GLU A 182 10.01 8.92 2.67
CA GLU A 182 10.58 7.75 2.02
C GLU A 182 9.73 7.41 0.80
N SER A 183 10.35 6.91 -0.25
CA SER A 183 9.67 6.65 -1.53
C SER A 183 10.17 5.32 -2.09
N PRO A 184 9.84 4.22 -1.40
CA PRO A 184 10.38 2.90 -1.72
C PRO A 184 9.87 2.40 -3.08
N TYR A 185 8.70 2.88 -3.49
CA TYR A 185 8.14 2.68 -4.81
C TYR A 185 8.07 4.01 -5.53
N ARG A 186 8.37 4.01 -6.83
CA ARG A 186 8.19 5.20 -7.67
C ARG A 186 6.75 5.68 -7.51
N GLY A 187 6.54 6.98 -7.33
CA GLY A 187 5.21 7.57 -7.27
C GLY A 187 4.41 7.38 -5.97
N VAL A 188 4.95 6.69 -4.97
CA VAL A 188 4.29 6.53 -3.65
C VAL A 188 5.21 7.07 -2.57
N HIS A 189 4.69 7.96 -1.73
CA HIS A 189 5.48 8.72 -0.77
C HIS A 189 4.93 8.52 0.64
N PHE A 190 5.77 7.96 1.51
CA PHE A 190 5.46 7.74 2.92
C PHE A 190 6.22 8.70 3.81
N ILE A 191 5.65 9.00 4.97
CA ILE A 191 6.31 9.76 6.03
C ILE A 191 7.19 8.81 6.84
N SER A 192 8.51 8.98 6.73
CA SER A 192 9.48 8.10 7.40
C SER A 192 9.86 8.60 8.79
N SER A 193 9.88 9.91 8.99
CA SER A 193 10.09 10.50 10.31
C SER A 193 9.46 11.87 10.42
N ILE A 194 9.19 12.27 11.65
CA ILE A 194 8.65 13.59 11.98
C ILE A 194 9.62 14.25 12.95
N ARG A 195 10.04 15.49 12.65
CA ARG A 195 10.96 16.24 13.51
C ARG A 195 10.22 16.76 14.74
N PHE A 196 10.76 16.53 15.93
CA PHE A 196 10.20 17.03 17.19
C PHE A 196 10.05 18.57 17.16
N GLN A 197 8.94 19.08 17.71
CA GLN A 197 8.57 20.50 17.74
C GLN A 197 8.38 21.17 16.37
N SER A 198 8.31 20.40 15.28
CA SER A 198 7.98 20.93 13.96
C SER A 198 6.47 21.14 13.77
N PRO A 199 6.04 21.89 12.74
CA PRO A 199 4.62 22.02 12.39
C PRO A 199 3.89 20.67 12.25
N ALA A 200 4.54 19.66 11.66
CA ALA A 200 3.97 18.33 11.52
C ALA A 200 3.83 17.58 12.87
N ASP A 201 4.78 17.76 13.79
CA ASP A 201 4.71 17.18 15.14
C ASP A 201 3.62 17.85 15.98
N LEU A 202 3.63 19.19 15.99
CA LEU A 202 2.70 20.01 16.78
C LEU A 202 1.24 19.83 16.35
N CYS A 203 0.98 19.53 15.07
CA CYS A 203 -0.39 19.26 14.63
C CYS A 203 -0.97 17.97 15.21
N GLY A 204 -0.11 17.01 15.61
CA GLY A 204 -0.47 15.73 16.22
C GLY A 204 -1.34 14.80 15.36
N LYS A 205 -1.48 15.08 14.05
CA LYS A 205 -2.35 14.35 13.11
C LYS A 205 -1.56 13.60 12.03
N VAL A 206 -0.29 13.93 11.89
CA VAL A 206 0.65 13.27 10.96
C VAL A 206 1.37 12.18 11.73
N ASN A 207 1.38 10.97 11.19
CA ASN A 207 2.03 9.81 11.79
C ASN A 207 3.09 9.22 10.83
N ILE A 208 4.11 8.59 11.41
CA ILE A 208 5.09 7.81 10.63
C ILE A 208 4.36 6.64 9.98
N GLY A 209 4.58 6.44 8.67
CA GLY A 209 3.91 5.44 7.85
C GLY A 209 2.68 5.94 7.08
N ASP A 210 2.23 7.17 7.34
CA ASP A 210 1.19 7.82 6.54
C ASP A 210 1.66 8.01 5.09
N GLU A 211 0.77 7.77 4.13
CA GLU A 211 1.02 7.98 2.71
C GLU A 211 0.42 9.31 2.26
N ILE A 212 1.21 10.13 1.56
CA ILE A 212 0.75 11.44 1.07
C ILE A 212 0.06 11.24 -0.28
N VAL A 213 -1.24 11.57 -0.31
CA VAL A 213 -2.09 11.46 -1.50
C VAL A 213 -2.25 12.81 -2.20
N GLU A 214 -2.41 13.89 -1.42
CA GLU A 214 -2.70 15.23 -1.92
C GLU A 214 -1.97 16.31 -1.11
N ILE A 215 -1.61 17.41 -1.77
CA ILE A 215 -1.12 18.65 -1.15
C ILE A 215 -1.86 19.84 -1.77
N ASP A 216 -2.56 20.62 -0.94
CA ASP A 216 -3.37 21.79 -1.35
C ASP A 216 -4.22 21.53 -2.59
N ASP A 217 -5.06 20.48 -2.54
CA ASP A 217 -5.97 20.07 -3.61
C ASP A 217 -5.27 19.59 -4.90
N GLN A 218 -3.94 19.34 -4.86
CA GLN A 218 -3.19 18.67 -5.91
C GLN A 218 -2.87 17.22 -5.56
N VAL A 219 -3.32 16.28 -6.38
CA VAL A 219 -2.96 14.85 -6.25
C VAL A 219 -1.49 14.66 -6.60
N VAL A 220 -0.72 14.16 -5.63
CA VAL A 220 0.72 13.96 -5.76
C VAL A 220 1.12 12.49 -5.96
N ILE A 221 0.14 11.60 -6.14
CA ILE A 221 0.38 10.20 -6.49
C ILE A 221 1.04 10.12 -7.87
N GLY A 222 2.09 9.31 -7.99
CA GLY A 222 2.86 9.17 -9.22
C GLY A 222 3.98 10.20 -9.39
N TRP A 223 4.02 11.24 -8.54
CA TRP A 223 5.02 12.29 -8.64
C TRP A 223 6.43 11.77 -8.31
N GLN A 224 7.44 12.51 -8.77
CA GLN A 224 8.80 12.28 -8.30
C GLN A 224 8.97 12.93 -6.93
N ARG A 225 9.72 12.27 -6.04
CA ARG A 225 10.04 12.79 -4.70
C ARG A 225 10.56 14.22 -4.72
N LYS A 226 11.41 14.57 -5.70
CA LYS A 226 11.97 15.92 -5.84
C LYS A 226 10.87 16.97 -6.07
N CYS A 227 9.93 16.71 -6.97
CA CYS A 227 8.81 17.59 -7.26
C CYS A 227 7.91 17.77 -6.04
N LEU A 228 7.59 16.67 -5.34
CA LEU A 228 6.81 16.69 -4.10
C LEU A 228 7.47 17.56 -3.01
N LEU A 229 8.78 17.40 -2.82
CA LEU A 229 9.53 18.21 -1.86
C LEU A 229 9.59 19.68 -2.25
N SER A 230 9.74 19.99 -3.54
CA SER A 230 9.68 21.36 -4.05
C SER A 230 8.31 21.99 -3.81
N LEU A 231 7.23 21.24 -4.03
CA LEU A 231 5.86 21.69 -3.77
C LEU A 231 5.64 21.97 -2.28
N LEU A 232 6.12 21.10 -1.38
CA LEU A 232 6.04 21.36 0.07
C LEU A 232 6.85 22.61 0.46
N LYS A 233 8.02 22.81 -0.14
CA LYS A 233 8.90 23.96 0.15
C LYS A 233 8.30 25.29 -0.34
N SER A 234 7.53 25.29 -1.43
CA SER A 234 6.88 26.50 -1.93
C SER A 234 5.75 26.99 -1.02
N LYS A 235 5.28 26.18 -0.06
CA LYS A 235 4.25 26.57 0.90
C LYS A 235 4.84 27.35 2.08
N GLU A 236 4.50 28.63 2.15
CA GLU A 236 5.08 29.58 3.12
C GLU A 236 4.49 29.47 4.54
N HIS A 237 3.17 29.42 4.68
CA HIS A 237 2.51 29.50 6.01
C HIS A 237 1.57 28.34 6.31
N HIS A 238 0.88 27.83 5.29
CA HIS A 238 -0.13 26.79 5.42
C HIS A 238 0.07 25.74 4.34
N ALA A 239 -0.17 24.49 4.71
CA ALA A 239 -0.24 23.38 3.77
C ALA A 239 -1.36 22.45 4.23
N CYS A 240 -2.18 22.03 3.29
CA CYS A 240 -3.22 21.05 3.49
C CYS A 240 -2.81 19.72 2.86
N LEU A 241 -2.68 18.68 3.67
CA LEU A 241 -2.33 17.35 3.20
C LEU A 241 -3.55 16.44 3.23
N VAL A 242 -3.76 15.60 2.23
CA VAL A 242 -4.61 14.41 2.36
C VAL A 242 -3.71 13.21 2.51
N LEU A 243 -3.85 12.53 3.65
CA LEU A 243 -3.05 11.37 4.01
C LEU A 243 -3.90 10.11 3.93
N LYS A 244 -3.40 9.06 3.28
CA LYS A 244 -3.93 7.72 3.44
C LYS A 244 -3.34 7.11 4.71
N LYS A 245 -4.24 6.84 5.66
CA LYS A 245 -3.95 6.26 6.97
C LYS A 245 -4.41 4.81 7.00
N HIS A 246 -3.67 3.98 7.73
CA HIS A 246 -4.07 2.61 8.04
C HIS A 246 -4.84 2.56 9.37
N PRO A 247 -5.51 1.45 9.68
CA PRO A 247 -6.19 1.26 10.95
C PRO A 247 -5.26 1.53 12.12
N GLU A 248 -5.70 2.35 13.06
CA GLU A 248 -4.98 2.62 14.31
C GLU A 248 -5.81 2.06 15.47
N ASN A 249 -5.16 1.50 16.48
CA ASN A 249 -5.84 1.16 17.72
C ASN A 249 -6.37 2.46 18.33
N THR A 250 -7.69 2.64 18.34
CA THR A 250 -8.36 3.78 18.99
C THR A 250 -8.36 3.69 20.52
N CYS A 251 -7.32 3.06 21.09
CA CYS A 251 -7.06 2.98 22.52
C CYS A 251 -5.60 3.37 22.82
N SER A 252 -5.24 4.61 22.54
CA SER A 252 -4.11 5.28 23.19
C SER A 252 -4.54 6.69 23.60
N VAL A 253 -5.11 6.72 24.81
CA VAL A 253 -4.91 7.73 25.85
C VAL A 253 -4.79 9.18 25.35
N ALA A 254 -5.80 9.97 25.72
CA ALA A 254 -5.71 11.41 25.87
C ALA A 254 -4.28 11.85 26.18
N LYS A 255 -3.61 12.52 25.23
CA LYS A 255 -2.38 13.24 25.53
C LYS A 255 -2.70 14.14 26.72
N SER A 256 -2.12 13.79 27.86
CA SER A 256 -2.28 14.43 29.15
C SER A 256 -1.88 15.90 29.01
N PHE A 257 -2.85 16.77 28.79
CA PHE A 257 -2.70 18.15 29.20
C PHE A 257 -2.72 18.13 30.72
N THR A 258 -1.58 18.40 31.34
CA THR A 258 -1.48 18.82 32.73
C THR A 258 -2.22 20.15 32.87
N GLY A 259 -3.53 20.05 33.06
CA GLY A 259 -4.45 21.14 33.34
C GLY A 259 -5.67 20.52 34.00
N LYS A 260 -5.80 20.71 35.32
CA LYS A 260 -6.86 20.12 36.15
C LYS A 260 -8.23 20.28 35.48
N PRO A 261 -8.95 19.20 35.12
CA PRO A 261 -10.32 19.33 34.67
C PRO A 261 -11.22 19.57 35.89
N LYS A 262 -11.90 20.73 35.91
CA LYS A 262 -13.04 20.95 36.80
C LYS A 262 -14.16 20.01 36.33
N PHE A 263 -14.57 19.10 37.21
CA PHE A 263 -15.73 18.24 37.00
C PHE A 263 -16.98 19.10 36.80
N LEU A 264 -17.66 18.91 35.67
CA LEU A 264 -19.07 19.21 35.51
C LEU A 264 -19.74 17.88 35.19
N THR A 265 -20.46 17.35 36.17
CA THR A 265 -21.35 16.20 36.04
C THR A 265 -22.57 16.60 35.23
N ALA A 266 -22.83 15.89 34.13
CA ALA A 266 -24.12 15.92 33.44
C ALA A 266 -24.47 14.51 32.96
N ASP A 267 -25.72 14.15 33.20
CA ASP A 267 -26.27 12.81 33.23
C ASP A 267 -26.29 12.06 31.88
N ILE A 268 -26.04 10.75 31.94
CA ILE A 268 -26.18 9.84 30.81
C ILE A 268 -27.64 9.39 30.72
N THR A 269 -28.44 10.07 29.89
CA THR A 269 -29.67 9.47 29.36
C THR A 269 -29.40 8.74 28.05
N ARG A 270 -29.60 7.41 28.06
CA ARG A 270 -29.55 6.50 26.90
C ARG A 270 -30.41 7.00 25.74
N ALA A 271 -29.78 7.37 24.61
CA ALA A 271 -30.48 7.56 23.34
C ALA A 271 -30.31 6.31 22.45
N LYS A 272 -31.45 5.68 22.08
CA LYS A 272 -31.55 4.59 21.12
C LYS A 272 -31.07 5.05 19.74
N CYS A 273 -30.06 4.37 19.18
CA CYS A 273 -29.62 4.60 17.81
C CYS A 273 -30.60 3.97 16.81
N ARG A 274 -31.32 4.81 16.07
CA ARG A 274 -32.25 4.43 15.00
C ARG A 274 -31.43 4.11 13.74
N LYS A 275 -31.62 2.92 13.14
CA LYS A 275 -30.99 2.53 11.87
C LYS A 275 -31.50 3.42 10.75
N GLU A 276 -30.65 4.29 10.23
CA GLU A 276 -30.91 5.03 9.00
C GLU A 276 -30.13 4.38 7.85
N ARG A 277 -30.87 3.84 6.86
CA ARG A 277 -30.32 3.28 5.62
C ARG A 277 -29.69 4.41 4.82
N ARG A 278 -28.35 4.53 4.84
CA ARG A 278 -27.64 5.43 3.93
C ARG A 278 -27.53 4.78 2.55
N ARG A 279 -28.15 5.44 1.57
CA ARG A 279 -28.08 5.14 0.13
C ARG A 279 -26.64 5.34 -0.36
N SER A 280 -26.26 4.53 -1.35
CA SER A 280 -24.94 4.41 -1.97
C SER A 280 -24.22 5.74 -2.17
N ALA A 281 -22.96 5.81 -1.73
CA ALA A 281 -22.13 6.99 -1.83
C ALA A 281 -21.78 7.30 -3.30
N SER A 282 -22.03 8.54 -3.68
CA SER A 282 -21.55 9.15 -4.92
C SER A 282 -20.02 9.09 -4.98
N VAL A 283 -19.49 8.70 -6.14
CA VAL A 283 -18.06 8.76 -6.49
C VAL A 283 -17.53 10.17 -6.15
N MET A 284 -16.63 10.29 -5.17
CA MET A 284 -15.89 11.54 -4.98
C MET A 284 -15.01 11.74 -6.22
N LEU A 285 -15.28 12.80 -6.99
CA LEU A 285 -14.34 13.26 -8.02
C LEU A 285 -13.11 13.83 -7.33
N ILE A 286 -11.97 13.15 -7.48
CA ILE A 286 -10.67 13.67 -7.09
C ILE A 286 -10.14 14.49 -8.28
N PRO A 287 -9.97 15.82 -8.18
CA PRO A 287 -9.37 16.62 -9.25
C PRO A 287 -7.89 16.25 -9.41
N VAL A 288 -7.48 15.83 -10.61
CA VAL A 288 -6.09 15.48 -10.92
C VAL A 288 -5.46 16.62 -11.73
N SER A 289 -4.50 17.33 -11.15
CA SER A 289 -3.70 18.34 -11.84
C SER A 289 -2.31 17.77 -12.15
N PHE A 290 -1.89 17.85 -13.41
CA PHE A 290 -0.58 17.36 -13.86
C PHE A 290 0.36 18.54 -14.12
N GLU A 291 1.36 18.73 -13.27
CA GLU A 291 2.50 19.59 -13.58
C GLU A 291 3.63 18.73 -14.18
N CYS A 292 3.90 18.92 -15.47
CA CYS A 292 5.12 18.41 -16.09
C CYS A 292 6.30 19.22 -15.54
N CYS A 293 7.14 18.60 -14.71
CA CYS A 293 8.42 19.19 -14.30
C CYS A 293 9.38 19.19 -15.51
N GLY A 294 9.22 20.18 -16.39
CA GLY A 294 10.13 20.45 -17.49
C GLY A 294 11.48 20.95 -16.96
N GLN A 295 12.57 20.37 -17.45
CA GLN A 295 13.88 20.98 -17.30
C GLN A 295 13.91 22.24 -18.18
N ASN A 296 13.99 23.42 -17.57
CA ASN A 296 14.42 24.62 -18.29
C ASN A 296 15.87 24.41 -18.71
N VAL A 297 16.08 24.07 -19.98
CA VAL A 297 17.38 24.13 -20.62
C VAL A 297 17.52 25.57 -21.14
N GLU A 298 18.21 26.42 -20.37
CA GLU A 298 18.70 27.69 -20.88
C GLU A 298 19.80 27.40 -21.91
N PHE A 299 19.57 27.79 -23.16
CA PHE A 299 20.62 27.81 -24.17
C PHE A 299 21.45 29.08 -23.97
N PRO A 300 22.79 29.00 -23.95
CA PRO A 300 23.62 30.19 -23.95
C PRO A 300 23.42 30.95 -25.27
N LYS A 301 23.23 32.27 -25.16
CA LYS A 301 23.25 33.17 -26.30
C LYS A 301 24.68 33.19 -26.84
N GLU A 302 24.87 32.69 -28.06
CA GLU A 302 26.10 32.92 -28.81
C GLU A 302 26.21 34.41 -29.14
N GLY A 303 27.38 34.98 -28.82
CA GLY A 303 27.89 36.24 -29.34
C GLY A 303 29.13 35.95 -30.17
#